data_AF-A0A2U1TU65-F1
#
_entry.id   AF-A0A2U1TU65-F1
#
_cell.length_a   1.000
_cell.length_b   1.000
_cell.length_c   1.000
_cell.angle_alpha   90.00
_cell.angle_beta   90.00
_cell.angle_gamma   90.00
#
_symmetry.space_group_name_H-M   'P 1'
#
loop_
_entity.id
_entity.type
_entity.pdbx_description
1 polymer ?
#
loop_
_entity_poly.entity_id
_entity_poly.type
_entity_poly.pdbx_seq_one_letter_code
_entity_poly.pdbx_strand_id
1 'polypeptide(L)' 'MDTALFLIMGTTGRSDHPRIGIPQSRYEPREVRKILFDDYEVHYEIQHDTIYIIDLWHTRKDR' A
#
# COMPACT_ATOMS: atom_id res chain seq x y z
N MET A 1 7.09 -13.17 -8.36
CA MET A 1 7.30 -11.72 -8.20
C MET A 1 6.02 -10.90 -8.45
N ASP A 2 4.83 -11.51 -8.58
CA ASP A 2 3.66 -10.77 -9.10
C ASP A 2 2.33 -11.13 -8.40
N THR A 3 2.31 -11.13 -7.07
CA THR A 3 1.04 -11.29 -6.32
C THR A 3 0.62 -9.99 -5.63
N ALA A 4 1.57 -9.21 -5.12
CA ALA A 4 1.29 -7.97 -4.40
C ALA A 4 0.84 -6.82 -5.33
N LEU A 5 1.41 -6.73 -6.54
CA LEU A 5 1.04 -5.69 -7.51
C LEU A 5 -0.33 -5.93 -8.15
N PHE A 6 -0.70 -7.20 -8.35
CA PHE A 6 -1.94 -7.58 -9.05
C PHE A 6 -3.21 -7.23 -8.26
N LEU A 7 -3.15 -7.10 -6.94
CA LEU A 7 -4.29 -6.65 -6.13
C LEU A 7 -4.50 -5.14 -6.14
N ILE A 8 -3.44 -4.36 -6.36
CA ILE A 8 -3.54 -2.89 -6.43
C ILE A 8 -4.04 -2.45 -7.82
N MET A 9 -3.66 -3.15 -8.90
CA MET A 9 -4.12 -2.83 -10.26
C MET A 9 -5.32 -3.65 -10.74
N GLY A 10 -5.53 -4.87 -10.25
CA GLY A 10 -6.57 -5.80 -10.72
C GLY A 10 -7.99 -5.52 -10.21
N THR A 11 -8.18 -4.44 -9.43
CA THR A 11 -9.51 -3.96 -9.03
C THR A 11 -9.90 -2.74 -9.85
N THR A 12 -9.87 -2.86 -11.17
CA THR A 12 -10.41 -1.89 -12.15
C THR A 12 -11.95 -1.70 -12.06
N GLY A 13 -12.54 -1.94 -10.89
CA GLY A 13 -13.87 -1.49 -10.50
C GLY A 13 -13.92 -0.75 -9.16
N ARG A 14 -12.77 -0.34 -8.57
CA ARG A 14 -12.77 0.32 -7.26
C ARG A 14 -11.62 1.32 -7.04
N SER A 15 -11.41 2.22 -8.01
CA SER A 15 -10.57 3.43 -7.84
C SER A 15 -11.12 4.45 -6.84
N ASP A 16 -12.27 4.21 -6.21
CA ASP A 16 -12.99 5.24 -5.45
C ASP A 16 -12.43 5.51 -4.05
N HIS A 17 -11.58 4.64 -3.49
CA HIS A 17 -11.15 4.77 -2.08
C HIS A 17 -9.67 4.46 -1.84
N PRO A 18 -8.73 5.18 -2.48
CA PRO A 18 -7.29 4.99 -2.26
C PRO A 18 -6.89 5.26 -0.79
N ARG A 19 -7.73 5.93 0.00
CA ARG A 19 -7.49 6.28 1.41
C ARG A 19 -7.90 5.19 2.41
N ILE A 20 -8.04 3.93 1.99
CA ILE A 20 -8.44 2.83 2.88
C ILE A 20 -7.38 2.46 3.93
N GLY A 21 -6.09 2.71 3.65
CA GLY A 21 -5.00 2.37 4.57
C GLY A 21 -4.93 3.28 5.80
N ILE A 22 -4.10 2.93 6.78
CA ILE A 22 -3.85 3.73 7.99
C ILE A 22 -2.81 4.81 7.67
N PRO A 23 -3.11 6.12 7.88
CA PRO A 23 -2.14 7.18 7.60
C PRO A 23 -0.87 7.01 8.45
N GLN A 24 0.28 7.31 7.86
CA GLN A 24 1.60 7.13 8.49
C GLN A 24 2.27 8.49 8.70
N SER A 25 2.16 9.03 9.92
CA SER A 25 2.69 10.36 10.29
C SER A 25 4.21 10.50 10.14
N ARG A 26 4.95 9.39 10.10
CA ARG A 26 6.41 9.40 9.87
C ARG A 26 6.84 9.91 8.50
N TYR A 27 5.90 10.00 7.54
CA TYR A 27 6.17 10.45 6.18
C TYR A 27 5.62 11.83 5.86
N GLU A 28 5.04 12.52 6.84
CA GLU A 28 4.59 13.90 6.66
C GLU A 28 5.70 14.76 6.04
N PRO A 29 5.40 15.60 5.03
CA PRO A 29 4.06 16.01 4.58
C PRO A 29 3.40 15.09 3.52
N ARG A 30 3.98 13.93 3.20
CA ARG A 30 3.47 13.03 2.15
C ARG A 30 2.29 12.22 2.66
N GLU A 31 1.26 12.06 1.84
CA GLU A 31 0.11 11.20 2.17
C GLU A 31 0.48 9.73 1.97
N VAL A 32 1.19 9.19 2.95
CA VAL A 32 1.54 7.78 3.01
C VAL A 32 0.57 7.04 3.91
N ARG A 33 0.13 5.88 3.43
CA ARG A 33 -0.77 4.98 4.14
C ARG A 33 -0.18 3.59 4.22
N LYS A 34 -0.57 2.87 5.27
CA LYS A 34 -0.21 1.50 5.52
C LYS A 34 -1.41 0.58 5.30
N ILE A 35 -1.20 -0.56 4.67
CA ILE A 35 -2.12 -1.69 4.69
C ILE A 35 -1.37 -2.97 5.08
N LEU A 36 -2.05 -3.84 5.82
CA LEU A 36 -1.61 -5.21 6.03
C LEU A 36 -2.33 -6.10 5.03
N PHE A 37 -1.58 -6.84 4.23
CA PHE A 37 -2.10 -7.82 3.30
C PHE A 37 -1.38 -9.14 3.52
N ASP A 38 -2.11 -10.12 4.05
CA ASP A 38 -1.54 -11.40 4.48
C ASP A 38 -0.35 -11.15 5.44
N ASP A 39 0.83 -11.69 5.12
CA ASP A 39 2.06 -11.48 5.89
C ASP A 39 2.87 -10.27 5.42
N TYR A 40 2.27 -9.34 4.67
CA TYR A 40 2.95 -8.14 4.17
C TYR A 40 2.39 -6.87 4.80
N GLU A 41 3.30 -6.01 5.22
CA GLU A 41 3.03 -4.60 5.51
C GLU A 41 3.47 -3.79 4.29
N VAL A 42 2.50 -3.13 3.64
CA VAL A 42 2.73 -2.28 2.47
C VAL A 42 2.53 -0.84 2.87
N HIS A 43 3.53 0.00 2.60
CA HIS A 43 3.38 1.44 2.65
C HIS A 43 3.26 1.98 1.24
N TYR A 44 2.22 2.76 0.99
CA TYR A 44 1.98 3.40 -0.29
C TYR A 44 1.68 4.89 -0.11
N GLU A 45 2.14 5.68 -1.06
CA GLU A 45 1.86 7.10 -1.18
C GLU A 45 0.78 7.34 -2.23
N ILE A 46 -0.13 8.25 -1.95
CA ILE A 46 -1.13 8.74 -2.91
C ILE A 46 -0.65 10.08 -3.46
N GLN A 47 -0.50 10.19 -4.77
CA GLN A 47 -0.27 11.46 -5.45
C GLN A 47 -1.26 11.59 -6.61
N HIS A 48 -2.16 12.58 -6.53
CA HIS A 48 -3.25 12.78 -7.49
C HIS A 48 -4.09 11.51 -7.69
N ASP A 49 -3.95 10.84 -8.83
CA ASP A 49 -4.61 9.61 -9.23
C ASP A 49 -3.67 8.39 -9.23
N THR A 50 -2.43 8.57 -8.78
CA THR A 50 -1.37 7.58 -8.82
C THR A 50 -1.02 7.10 -7.41
N ILE A 51 -0.82 5.79 -7.27
CA ILE A 51 -0.38 5.14 -6.03
C ILE A 51 1.06 4.66 -6.22
N TYR A 52 1.96 5.08 -5.33
CA TYR A 52 3.36 4.64 -5.31
C TYR A 52 3.61 3.74 -4.11
N ILE A 53 4.09 2.51 -4.32
CA ILE A 53 4.59 1.67 -3.23
C ILE A 53 5.95 2.23 -2.80
N ILE A 54 6.06 2.62 -1.53
CA ILE A 54 7.30 3.21 -0.99
C ILE A 54 8.09 2.23 -0.14
N ASP A 55 7.43 1.22 0.42
CA ASP A 55 8.04 0.23 1.32
C ASP A 55 7.18 -1.04 1.40
N LEU A 56 7.83 -2.19 1.57
CA LEU A 56 7.19 -3.49 1.65
C LEU A 56 7.96 -4.39 2.62
N TRP A 57 7.30 -4.75 3.72
CA TRP A 57 7.88 -5.61 4.75
C TRP A 57 7.12 -6.92 4.84
N HIS A 58 7.85 -8.02 4.98
CA HIS A 58 7.25 -9.28 5.39
C HIS A 58 7.18 -9.31 6.93
N THR A 59 5.98 -9.38 7.50
CA THR A 59 5.73 -9.31 8.94
C THR A 59 5.94 -10.65 9.65
N ARG A 60 6.01 -11.77 8.93
CA ARG A 60 6.54 -13.03 9.47
C ARG A 60 8.05 -13.11 9.31
N LYS A 61 8.76 -13.25 10.42
CA LYS A 61 10.17 -13.64 10.44
C LYS A 61 10.31 -15.16 10.46
N ASP A 62 11.37 -15.62 9.78
CA ASP A 62 11.95 -16.96 9.72
C ASP A 62 11.19 -18.04 8.94
N ARG A 63 11.58 -18.19 7.67
CA ARG A 63 12.35 -19.37 7.25
C ARG A 63 13.47 -18.99 6.31
#